data_AF-A0A7S4CIJ4-F1
#
_entry.id   AF-A0A7S4CIJ4-F1
#
_cell.length_a   1.000
_cell.length_b   1.000
_cell.length_c   1.000
_cell.angle_alpha   90.00
_cell.angle_beta   90.00
_cell.angle_gamma   90.00
#
_symmetry.space_group_name_H-M   'P 1'
#
loop_
_entity.id
_entity.type
_entity.pdbx_description
1 polymer ?
#
loop_
_entity_poly.entity_id
_entity_poly.type
_entity_poly.pdbx_seq_one_letter_code
_entity_poly.pdbx_strand_id
1 'polypeptide(L)'
;WYRNGGEASSIAQLQSWLQTLLPDLHPLRVRTQACVTCHTPTTHPYIGQLAPGLAVATGGNGFAAKSSDEIGRLAAAAALSDGGWAANECLPRDAFVPRLLVGEVTGEQGPPGA
;
A
#
# COMPACT_ATOMS: atom_id res chain seq x y z
N TRP A 1 -0.54 -14.90 5.88
CA TRP A 1 -0.81 -13.86 4.87
C TRP A 1 -0.35 -14.31 3.48
N TYR A 2 0.93 -14.67 3.24
CA TYR A 2 1.36 -15.29 1.97
C TYR A 2 1.78 -16.75 2.17
N ARG A 3 1.40 -17.63 1.24
CA ARG A 3 1.65 -19.09 1.30
C ARG A 3 2.81 -19.56 0.40
N ASN A 4 3.41 -18.66 -0.38
CA ASN A 4 4.45 -18.93 -1.36
C ASN A 4 5.57 -17.89 -1.31
N GLY A 5 6.75 -18.24 -1.84
CA GLY A 5 7.97 -17.43 -1.78
C GLY A 5 8.05 -16.27 -2.77
N GLY A 6 6.95 -15.94 -3.43
CA GLY A 6 6.89 -15.01 -4.56
C GLY A 6 6.69 -15.72 -5.90
N GLU A 7 6.62 -14.94 -6.97
CA GLU A 7 6.43 -15.38 -8.34
C GLU A 7 7.80 -15.61 -9.02
N ALA A 8 7.93 -16.73 -9.75
CA ALA A 8 9.23 -17.23 -10.21
C ALA A 8 9.91 -16.30 -11.23
N SER A 9 9.15 -15.69 -12.14
CA SER A 9 9.71 -14.77 -13.14
C SER A 9 10.22 -13.48 -12.51
N SER A 10 9.53 -12.96 -11.49
CA SER A 10 9.94 -11.78 -10.70
C SER A 10 11.22 -12.07 -9.93
N ILE A 11 11.34 -13.26 -9.34
CA ILE A 11 12.58 -13.69 -8.66
C ILE A 11 13.74 -13.73 -9.65
N ALA A 12 13.56 -14.37 -10.81
CA ALA A 12 14.59 -14.45 -11.83
C ALA A 12 15.01 -13.06 -12.36
N GLN A 13 14.04 -12.17 -12.57
CA GLN A 13 14.29 -10.79 -13.01
C GLN A 13 15.10 -10.00 -11.98
N LEU A 14 14.71 -10.04 -10.70
CA LEU A 14 15.44 -9.35 -9.62
C LEU A 14 16.86 -9.90 -9.45
N GLN A 15 17.06 -11.22 -9.60
CA GLN A 15 18.39 -11.83 -9.56
C GLN A 15 19.26 -11.36 -10.74
N SER A 16 18.69 -11.27 -11.94
CA SER A 16 19.40 -10.75 -13.13
C SER A 16 19.81 -9.29 -12.95
N TRP A 17 18.93 -8.44 -12.40
CA TRP A 17 19.27 -7.06 -12.06
C TRP A 17 20.38 -6.97 -11.02
N LEU A 18 20.33 -7.80 -9.97
CA LEU A 18 21.36 -7.83 -8.95
C LEU A 18 22.74 -8.16 -9.55
N GLN A 19 22.82 -9.17 -10.42
CA GLN A 19 24.06 -9.56 -11.11
C GLN A 19 24.55 -8.48 -12.09
N THR A 20 23.62 -7.77 -12.74
CA THR A 20 23.97 -6.68 -13.66
C THR A 20 24.55 -5.48 -12.91
N LEU A 21 23.96 -5.13 -11.76
CA LEU A 21 24.39 -3.99 -10.94
C LEU A 21 25.65 -4.30 -10.13
N LEU A 22 25.84 -5.55 -9.71
CA LEU A 22 26.93 -5.99 -8.85
C LEU A 22 27.56 -7.28 -9.42
N PRO A 23 28.36 -7.19 -10.50
CA PRO A 23 28.85 -8.35 -11.23
C PRO A 23 29.77 -9.26 -10.38
N ASP A 24 30.49 -8.69 -9.42
CA ASP A 24 31.41 -9.44 -8.54
C ASP A 24 30.72 -9.97 -7.27
N LEU A 25 29.39 -9.78 -7.13
CA LEU A 25 28.66 -10.26 -5.96
C LEU A 25 28.44 -11.78 -6.05
N HIS A 26 29.08 -12.52 -5.15
CA HIS A 26 28.86 -13.95 -4.96
C HIS A 26 28.09 -14.20 -3.65
N PRO A 27 26.74 -14.17 -3.66
CA PRO A 27 25.96 -14.33 -2.44
C PRO A 27 26.10 -15.75 -1.88
N LEU A 28 26.42 -15.87 -0.59
CA LEU A 28 26.47 -17.18 0.11
C LEU A 28 25.11 -17.89 0.10
N ARG A 29 24.02 -17.12 0.07
CA ARG A 29 22.65 -17.62 -0.02
C ARG A 29 21.71 -16.55 -0.54
N VAL A 30 20.79 -16.93 -1.41
CA VAL A 30 19.64 -16.10 -1.81
C VAL A 30 18.37 -16.63 -1.14
N ARG A 31 17.55 -15.72 -0.62
CA ARG A 31 16.21 -16.01 -0.07
C ARG A 31 15.22 -15.02 -0.66
N THR A 32 14.00 -15.48 -0.89
CA THR A 32 12.92 -14.66 -1.45
C THR A 32 11.69 -14.74 -0.56
N GLN A 33 10.90 -13.67 -0.56
CA GLN A 33 9.62 -13.60 0.13
C GLN A 33 8.63 -12.80 -0.72
N ALA A 34 7.36 -13.15 -0.65
CA ALA A 34 6.30 -12.36 -1.25
C ALA A 34 6.03 -11.10 -0.42
N CYS A 35 5.79 -9.98 -1.09
CA CYS A 35 5.32 -8.72 -0.52
C CYS A 35 4.13 -8.23 -1.35
N VAL A 36 3.18 -7.52 -0.72
CA VAL A 36 2.10 -6.83 -1.42
C VAL A 36 2.12 -5.36 -1.08
N THR A 37 1.69 -4.55 -2.05
CA THR A 37 1.43 -3.13 -1.88
C THR A 37 -0.02 -2.85 -2.30
N CYS A 38 -0.69 -1.98 -1.55
CA CYS A 38 -2.00 -1.47 -1.91
C CYS A 38 -1.81 -0.11 -2.58
N HIS A 39 -2.33 0.05 -3.79
CA HIS A 39 -2.22 1.27 -4.57
C HIS A 39 -3.54 2.04 -4.60
N THR A 40 -3.45 3.36 -4.46
CA THR A 40 -4.57 4.28 -4.57
C THR A 40 -4.51 5.03 -5.90
N PRO A 41 -5.64 5.41 -6.50
CA PRO A 41 -5.66 6.28 -7.68
C PRO A 41 -4.90 7.62 -7.51
N THR A 42 -4.82 8.15 -6.29
CA THR A 42 -4.13 9.42 -6.02
C THR A 42 -2.62 9.27 -5.85
N THR A 43 -2.09 8.05 -5.90
CA THR A 43 -0.68 7.69 -5.59
C THR A 43 -0.20 8.09 -4.19
N HIS A 44 -1.11 8.51 -3.31
CA HIS A 44 -0.85 8.88 -1.92
C HIS A 44 -1.71 8.00 -0.98
N PRO A 45 -1.22 7.67 0.23
CA PRO A 45 -2.02 6.90 1.16
C PRO A 45 -3.33 7.62 1.50
N TYR A 46 -4.39 6.84 1.65
CA TYR A 46 -5.67 7.35 2.11
C TYR A 46 -5.64 7.44 3.64
N ILE A 47 -5.71 8.66 4.18
CA ILE A 47 -5.63 8.96 5.61
C ILE A 47 -6.72 9.96 5.97
N GLY A 48 -7.77 9.49 6.66
CA GLY A 48 -8.88 10.36 7.06
C GLY A 48 -10.12 9.59 7.51
N GLN A 49 -11.16 10.34 7.87
CA GLN A 49 -12.50 9.81 8.13
C GLN A 49 -13.13 9.35 6.80
N LEU A 50 -13.67 8.14 6.80
CA LEU A 50 -14.41 7.55 5.68
C LEU A 50 -15.93 7.61 5.91
N ALA A 51 -16.34 7.45 7.17
CA ALA A 51 -17.72 7.52 7.66
C ALA A 51 -17.71 7.89 9.16
N PRO A 52 -18.85 8.29 9.76
CA PRO A 52 -18.91 8.56 11.20
C PRO A 52 -18.37 7.39 12.03
N GLY A 53 -17.34 7.65 12.84
CA GLY A 53 -16.68 6.64 13.67
C GLY A 53 -15.73 5.69 12.93
N LEU A 54 -15.45 5.92 11.64
CA LEU A 54 -14.56 5.09 10.83
C LEU A 54 -13.48 5.96 10.16
N ALA A 55 -12.30 5.96 10.76
CA ALA A 55 -11.09 6.48 10.14
C ALA A 55 -10.29 5.37 9.45
N VAL A 56 -9.63 5.69 8.35
CA VAL A 56 -8.76 4.77 7.61
C VAL A 56 -7.37 5.36 7.39
N ALA A 57 -6.37 4.49 7.36
CA ALA A 57 -5.00 4.75 6.95
C ALA A 57 -4.53 3.56 6.11
N THR A 58 -4.70 3.65 4.78
CA THR A 58 -4.48 2.52 3.85
C THR A 58 -3.86 2.97 2.53
N GLY A 59 -3.58 2.01 1.65
CA GLY A 59 -3.09 2.33 0.30
C GLY A 59 -1.67 2.87 0.33
N GLY A 60 -0.74 2.17 0.97
CA GLY A 60 0.62 2.66 1.19
C GLY A 60 1.49 2.89 -0.07
N ASN A 61 1.02 2.53 -1.27
CA ASN A 61 1.65 2.78 -2.56
C ASN A 61 3.14 2.34 -2.67
N GLY A 62 3.57 1.36 -1.85
CA GLY A 62 4.97 0.92 -1.80
C GLY A 62 5.92 1.81 -1.00
N PHE A 63 5.40 2.85 -0.33
CA PHE A 63 6.20 3.82 0.42
C PHE A 63 5.84 3.89 1.92
N ALA A 64 4.80 3.17 2.36
CA ALA A 64 4.32 3.25 3.74
C ALA A 64 5.36 2.88 4.80
N ALA A 65 6.27 1.94 4.55
CA ALA A 65 7.25 1.52 5.56
C ALA A 65 8.14 2.68 6.03
N LYS A 66 8.72 3.44 5.09
CA LYS A 66 9.56 4.62 5.39
C LYS A 66 8.76 5.82 5.89
N SER A 67 7.47 5.88 5.57
CA SER A 67 6.58 7.00 5.91
C SER A 67 5.65 6.68 7.09
N SER A 68 5.90 5.58 7.79
CA SER A 68 4.95 5.01 8.76
C SER A 68 4.71 5.89 9.97
N ASP A 69 5.74 6.58 10.47
CA ASP A 69 5.60 7.50 11.61
C ASP A 69 4.60 8.63 11.31
N GLU A 70 4.75 9.27 10.14
CA GLU A 70 3.88 10.37 9.74
C GLU A 70 2.48 9.89 9.36
N ILE A 71 2.38 8.74 8.68
CA ILE A 71 1.10 8.09 8.39
C ILE A 71 0.37 7.78 9.71
N GLY A 72 1.08 7.25 10.70
CA GLY A 72 0.53 6.93 12.02
C GLY A 72 0.06 8.16 12.79
N ARG A 73 0.85 9.24 12.79
CA ARG A 73 0.49 10.52 13.41
C ARG A 73 -0.80 11.10 12.80
N LEU A 74 -0.87 11.16 11.46
CA LEU A 74 -2.05 11.66 10.75
C LEU A 74 -3.27 10.76 10.93
N ALA A 75 -3.07 9.44 10.97
CA ALA A 75 -4.13 8.47 11.24
C ALA A 75 -4.71 8.63 12.65
N ALA A 76 -3.86 8.81 13.67
CA ALA A 76 -4.30 9.07 15.04
C ALA A 76 -5.07 10.39 15.15
N ALA A 77 -4.56 11.45 14.53
CA ALA A 77 -5.25 12.74 14.48
C ALA A 77 -6.62 12.61 13.79
N ALA A 78 -6.71 11.88 12.68
CA ALA A 78 -7.97 11.62 12.00
C ALA A 78 -8.96 10.80 12.84
N ALA A 79 -8.48 9.80 13.58
CA ALA A 79 -9.34 8.94 14.41
C ALA A 79 -9.91 9.67 15.64
N LEU A 80 -9.17 10.65 16.19
CA LEU A 80 -9.54 11.37 17.41
C LEU A 80 -10.30 12.67 17.16
N SER A 81 -10.44 13.09 15.90
CA SER A 81 -11.05 14.38 15.54
C SER A 81 -12.19 14.19 14.54
N ASP A 82 -13.29 14.91 14.75
CA ASP A 82 -14.46 14.87 13.86
C ASP A 82 -14.18 15.41 12.44
N GLY A 83 -13.08 16.16 12.27
CA GLY A 83 -12.69 16.82 11.01
C GLY A 83 -11.43 16.26 10.32
N GLY A 84 -10.90 15.12 10.76
CA GLY A 84 -9.63 14.58 10.28
C GLY A 84 -8.40 15.19 10.97
N TRP A 85 -7.24 15.24 10.30
CA TRP A 85 -6.01 15.85 10.83
C TRP A 85 -6.06 17.40 10.79
N ALA A 86 -4.99 18.16 11.08
CA ALA A 86 -5.02 19.62 11.32
C ALA A 86 -4.90 20.50 10.04
N ALA A 87 -5.65 21.59 9.91
CA ALA A 87 -5.77 22.34 8.64
C ALA A 87 -4.47 23.05 8.21
N ASN A 88 -3.57 23.27 9.15
CA ASN A 88 -2.27 23.92 8.99
C ASN A 88 -1.14 22.95 8.57
N GLU A 89 -1.46 21.71 8.26
CA GLU A 89 -0.49 20.75 7.74
C GLU A 89 0.00 21.19 6.36
N CYS A 90 1.29 20.99 6.07
CA CYS A 90 1.92 21.35 4.80
C CYS A 90 1.56 20.38 3.65
N LEU A 91 0.82 19.31 3.97
CA LEU A 91 0.44 18.27 3.02
C LEU A 91 -0.87 18.61 2.28
N PRO A 92 -0.95 18.33 0.97
CA PRO A 92 -2.16 18.57 0.18
C PRO A 92 -3.26 17.56 0.56
N ARG A 93 -4.15 17.96 1.46
CA ARG A 93 -5.22 17.09 2.02
C ARG A 93 -5.97 16.28 0.99
N ASP A 94 -6.38 16.91 -0.09
CA ASP A 94 -7.16 16.33 -1.18
C ASP A 94 -6.51 15.11 -1.84
N ALA A 95 -5.18 15.02 -1.80
CA ALA A 95 -4.44 13.86 -2.28
C ALA A 95 -4.59 12.62 -1.36
N PHE A 96 -4.84 12.84 -0.07
CA PHE A 96 -4.90 11.81 0.97
C PHE A 96 -6.34 11.49 1.43
N VAL A 97 -7.34 12.28 1.02
CA VAL A 97 -8.73 12.01 1.42
C VAL A 97 -9.18 10.64 0.90
N PRO A 98 -9.67 9.75 1.78
CA PRO A 98 -10.23 8.46 1.37
C PRO A 98 -11.42 8.63 0.43
N ARG A 99 -11.49 7.83 -0.64
CA ARG A 99 -12.58 7.86 -1.61
C ARG A 99 -13.32 6.53 -1.60
N LEU A 100 -14.64 6.59 -1.42
CA LEU A 100 -15.52 5.45 -1.70
C LEU A 100 -15.84 5.45 -3.19
N LEU A 101 -15.59 4.32 -3.85
CA LEU A 101 -16.22 4.07 -5.15
C LEU A 101 -17.69 3.77 -4.86
N VAL A 102 -18.57 4.71 -5.19
CA VAL A 102 -20.01 4.45 -5.20
C VAL A 102 -20.31 3.73 -6.51
N GLY A 103 -20.31 2.40 -6.48
CA GLY A 103 -20.71 1.54 -7.59
C GLY A 103 -21.53 0.38 -7.06
N GLU A 104 -22.64 0.06 -7.71
CA GLU A 104 -23.46 -1.12 -7.38
C GLU A 104 -22.59 -2.37 -7.40
N VAL A 105 -22.64 -3.14 -6.31
CA VAL A 105 -22.12 -4.51 -6.29
C VAL A 105 -23.06 -5.34 -7.17
N THR A 106 -22.84 -5.35 -8.48
CA THR A 106 -23.44 -6.36 -9.34
C THR A 106 -22.81 -7.70 -8.98
N GLY A 107 -23.67 -8.65 -8.60
CA GLY A 107 -23.29 -9.91 -7.97
C GLY A 107 -22.22 -10.69 -8.73
N GLU A 108 -21.46 -11.46 -7.95
CA GLU A 108 -20.44 -12.40 -8.37
C GLU A 108 -20.83 -13.18 -9.65
N GLN A 109 -20.05 -13.04 -10.72
CA GLN A 109 -19.91 -14.12 -11.68
C GLN A 109 -18.75 -14.99 -11.18
N GLY A 110 -19.09 -16.15 -10.61
CA GLY A 110 -18.14 -17.18 -10.24
C GLY A 110 -17.28 -17.62 -11.44
N PRO A 111 -16.11 -18.23 -11.20
CA PRO A 111 -15.19 -18.60 -12.28
C PRO A 111 -15.85 -19.59 -13.25
N PRO A 112 -15.62 -19.48 -14.57
CA PRO A 112 -16.04 -20.51 -15.51
C PRO A 112 -15.32 -21.82 -15.17
N GLY A 113 -16.10 -22.89 -15.07
CA GLY A 113 -15.63 -24.22 -14.68
C GLY A 113 -14.65 -24.84 -15.68
N ALA A 114 -13.78 -25.67 -15.11
CA ALA A 114 -12.94 -26.77 -15.65
C ALA A 114 -12.60 -26.77 -17.15
#